data_AF-A0A418HJL6-F1
#
_entry.id   AF-A0A418HJL6-F1
#
_cell.length_a   1.000
_cell.length_b   1.000
_cell.length_c   1.000
_cell.angle_alpha   90.00
_cell.angle_beta   90.00
_cell.angle_gamma   90.00
#
_symmetry.space_group_name_H-M   'P 1'
#
loop_
_entity.id
_entity.type
_entity.pdbx_description
1 polymer ?
#
loop_
_entity_poly.entity_id
_entity_poly.type
_entity_poly.pdbx_seq_one_letter_code
_entity_poly.pdbx_strand_id
1 'polypeptide(L)'
;VADDQGNYTIDLPGNKKFNGGEQLKVTSTDPSGNKSDEKVIDVKDATPPVAPTVSEVTSESTQITGTGEPGTTVKVELPDGTELTGVADDQGNYGIDIPANQKFRGGEQLKVTST
;
A
#
# COMPACT_ATOMS: atom_id res chain seq x y z
N VAL A 1 7.93 0.72 -32.02
CA VAL A 1 8.21 -0.25 -33.11
C VAL A 1 9.07 -1.34 -32.51
N ALA A 2 8.82 -2.61 -32.84
CA ALA A 2 9.64 -3.70 -32.34
C ALA A 2 11.03 -3.71 -33.02
N ASP A 3 12.05 -4.22 -32.35
CA ASP A 3 13.38 -4.43 -32.92
C ASP A 3 13.43 -5.65 -33.86
N ASP A 4 14.61 -5.94 -34.42
CA ASP A 4 14.84 -7.07 -35.32
C ASP A 4 14.73 -8.45 -34.66
N GLN A 5 14.66 -8.48 -33.32
CA GLN A 5 14.41 -9.68 -32.50
C GLN A 5 12.96 -9.75 -32.01
N GLY A 6 12.12 -8.76 -32.32
CA GLY A 6 10.72 -8.69 -31.92
C GLY A 6 10.48 -8.09 -30.53
N ASN A 7 11.50 -7.54 -29.86
CA ASN A 7 11.32 -6.87 -28.57
C ASN A 7 10.80 -5.45 -28.77
N TYR A 8 10.05 -4.94 -27.79
CA TYR A 8 9.56 -3.57 -27.82
C TYR A 8 9.53 -2.97 -26.41
N THR A 9 9.69 -1.65 -26.35
CA THR A 9 9.42 -0.85 -25.16
C THR A 9 8.39 0.21 -25.52
N ILE A 10 7.38 0.37 -24.68
CA ILE A 10 6.40 1.46 -24.77
C ILE A 10 6.48 2.22 -23.46
N ASP A 11 6.91 3.47 -23.54
CA ASP A 11 6.86 4.35 -22.39
C ASP A 11 5.41 4.73 -22.10
N LEU A 12 5.02 4.62 -20.84
CA LEU A 12 3.72 5.09 -20.40
C LEU A 12 3.73 6.62 -20.38
N PRO A 13 2.64 7.28 -20.82
CA PRO A 13 2.59 8.73 -20.86
C PRO A 13 2.64 9.27 -19.44
N GLY A 14 3.62 10.14 -19.14
CA GLY A 14 3.89 10.62 -17.77
C GLY A 14 2.78 11.48 -17.15
N ASN A 15 1.81 11.94 -17.96
CA ASN A 15 0.61 12.63 -17.48
C ASN A 15 -0.52 11.67 -17.06
N LYS A 16 -0.32 10.35 -17.20
CA LYS A 16 -1.29 9.33 -16.80
C LYS A 16 -0.73 8.56 -15.61
N LYS A 17 -1.45 8.61 -14.49
CA LYS A 17 -1.23 7.71 -13.35
C LYS A 17 -2.09 6.47 -13.51
N PHE A 18 -1.53 5.33 -13.14
CA PHE A 18 -2.26 4.08 -12.99
C PHE A 18 -2.26 3.73 -11.51
N ASN A 19 -3.43 3.44 -10.96
CA ASN A 19 -3.60 3.14 -9.55
C ASN A 19 -3.79 1.63 -9.30
N GLY A 20 -3.72 0.81 -10.35
CA GLY A 20 -4.01 -0.61 -10.27
C GLY A 20 -5.47 -0.92 -10.59
N GLY A 21 -5.69 -2.13 -11.10
CA GLY A 21 -7.00 -2.59 -11.57
C GLY A 21 -7.38 -2.08 -12.98
N GLU A 22 -6.62 -1.14 -13.57
CA GLU A 22 -6.80 -0.81 -14.97
C GLU A 22 -6.32 -1.95 -15.88
N GLN A 23 -6.89 -2.01 -17.10
CA GLN A 23 -6.48 -2.97 -18.12
C GLN A 23 -5.78 -2.28 -19.28
N LEU A 24 -4.62 -2.80 -19.66
CA LEU A 24 -3.90 -2.40 -20.86
C LEU A 24 -4.12 -3.43 -21.96
N LYS A 25 -4.43 -2.92 -23.16
CA LYS A 25 -4.69 -3.72 -24.36
C LYS A 25 -3.55 -3.52 -25.33
N VAL A 26 -2.90 -4.62 -25.73
CA VAL A 26 -1.74 -4.61 -26.62
C VAL A 26 -2.05 -5.40 -27.87
N THR A 27 -1.75 -4.81 -29.03
CA THR A 27 -1.85 -5.43 -30.35
C THR A 27 -0.65 -5.03 -31.18
N SER A 28 -0.21 -5.91 -32.07
CA SER A 28 0.82 -5.61 -33.07
C SER A 28 0.22 -5.66 -34.48
N THR A 29 0.75 -4.85 -35.39
CA THR A 29 0.39 -4.86 -36.81
C THR A 29 1.64 -5.02 -37.64
N ASP A 30 1.64 -5.95 -38.60
CA ASP A 30 2.76 -6.15 -39.53
C ASP A 30 2.79 -5.09 -40.65
N PRO A 31 3.87 -5.00 -41.47
CA PRO A 31 3.96 -4.03 -42.57
C PRO A 31 2.91 -4.21 -43.67
N SER A 32 2.29 -5.40 -43.76
CA SER A 32 1.21 -5.69 -44.72
C SER A 32 -0.17 -5.33 -44.16
N GLY A 33 -0.25 -4.87 -42.90
CA GLY A 33 -1.48 -4.45 -42.25
C GLY A 33 -2.19 -5.55 -41.46
N ASN A 34 -1.63 -6.75 -41.32
CA ASN A 34 -2.25 -7.81 -40.53
C ASN A 34 -2.07 -7.51 -39.04
N LYS A 35 -3.19 -7.48 -38.30
CA LYS A 35 -3.23 -7.19 -36.87
C LYS A 35 -3.31 -8.49 -36.07
N SER A 36 -2.57 -8.57 -34.96
CA SER A 36 -2.68 -9.67 -34.00
C SER A 36 -4.01 -9.64 -33.24
N ASP A 37 -4.33 -10.74 -32.57
CA ASP A 37 -5.30 -10.72 -31.49
C ASP A 37 -4.85 -9.80 -30.34
N GLU A 38 -5.81 -9.37 -29.53
CA GLU A 38 -5.56 -8.51 -28.38
C GLU A 38 -5.01 -9.30 -27.19
N LYS A 39 -3.95 -8.77 -26.57
CA LYS A 39 -3.49 -9.20 -25.25
C LYS A 39 -3.94 -8.18 -24.21
N VAL A 40 -4.60 -8.66 -23.15
CA VAL A 40 -4.97 -7.84 -21.98
C VAL A 40 -3.98 -8.08 -20.84
N ILE A 41 -3.57 -6.99 -20.19
CA ILE A 41 -2.66 -6.97 -19.04
C ILE A 41 -3.32 -6.15 -17.93
N ASP A 42 -3.48 -6.73 -16.74
CA ASP A 42 -3.94 -5.98 -15.57
C ASP A 42 -2.77 -5.20 -14.96
N VAL A 43 -3.00 -3.90 -14.72
CA VAL A 43 -2.06 -3.08 -13.98
C VAL A 43 -2.20 -3.43 -12.51
N LYS A 44 -1.09 -3.79 -11.87
CA LYS A 44 -1.04 -4.05 -10.44
C LYS A 44 -0.94 -2.73 -9.69
N ASP A 45 -1.72 -2.62 -8.62
CA ASP A 45 -1.47 -1.54 -7.67
C ASP A 45 -0.12 -1.78 -6.99
N ALA A 46 0.70 -0.74 -6.98
CA ALA A 46 1.99 -0.69 -6.32
C ALA A 46 2.13 0.54 -5.43
N THR A 47 1.03 1.29 -5.23
CA THR A 47 0.97 2.45 -4.38
C THR A 47 0.88 1.97 -2.93
N PRO A 48 1.87 2.25 -2.07
CA PRO A 48 1.76 1.91 -0.67
C PRO A 48 0.64 2.74 -0.01
N PRO A 49 -0.03 2.22 1.03
CA PRO A 49 -0.93 3.02 1.83
C PRO A 49 -0.27 4.27 2.39
N VAL A 50 -1.08 5.28 2.68
CA VAL A 50 -0.59 6.45 3.43
C VAL A 50 -0.17 6.00 4.83
N ALA A 51 1.01 6.47 5.28
CA ALA A 51 1.50 6.16 6.62
C ALA A 51 0.48 6.63 7.68
N PRO A 52 0.15 5.78 8.67
CA PRO A 52 -0.79 6.16 9.71
C PRO A 52 -0.20 7.23 10.63
N THR A 53 -1.08 8.03 11.22
CA THR A 53 -0.76 8.91 12.34
C THR A 53 -0.99 8.19 13.66
N VAL A 54 -0.39 8.70 14.72
CA VAL A 54 -0.57 8.19 16.09
C VAL A 54 -0.86 9.37 16.99
N SER A 55 -1.89 9.24 17.83
CA SER A 55 -2.18 10.19 18.91
C SER A 55 -1.10 10.08 20.00
N GLU A 56 -1.12 10.97 20.98
CA GLU A 56 -0.20 10.88 22.11
C GLU A 56 -0.34 9.53 22.85
N VAL A 57 0.79 8.85 23.05
CA VAL A 57 0.88 7.61 23.83
C VAL A 57 1.73 7.90 25.07
N THR A 58 1.22 7.51 26.24
CA THR A 58 1.86 7.72 27.54
C THR A 58 2.12 6.39 28.25
N SER A 59 2.83 6.41 29.38
CA SER A 59 3.02 5.23 30.22
C SER A 59 1.73 4.62 30.76
N GLU A 60 0.67 5.42 30.83
CA GLU A 60 -0.64 5.02 31.35
C GLU A 60 -1.65 4.68 30.24
N SER A 61 -1.25 4.81 28.97
CA SER A 61 -2.13 4.50 27.84
C SER A 61 -2.45 3.00 27.82
N THR A 62 -3.74 2.67 27.72
CA THR A 62 -4.22 1.29 27.52
C THR A 62 -4.53 0.97 26.07
N GLN A 63 -4.49 1.99 25.19
CA GLN A 63 -4.74 1.87 23.77
C GLN A 63 -3.84 2.81 22.97
N ILE A 64 -3.48 2.39 21.75
CA ILE A 64 -2.86 3.23 20.73
C ILE A 64 -3.95 3.64 19.75
N THR A 65 -4.19 4.93 19.61
CA THR A 65 -5.19 5.49 18.71
C THR A 65 -4.55 6.36 17.65
N GLY A 66 -5.18 6.48 16.50
CA GLY A 66 -4.71 7.36 15.43
C GLY A 66 -5.58 7.28 14.20
N THR A 67 -5.05 7.78 13.08
CA THR A 67 -5.71 7.67 11.77
C THR A 67 -4.84 6.94 10.76
N GLY A 68 -5.47 6.18 9.87
CA GLY A 68 -4.86 5.53 8.72
C GLY A 68 -5.78 5.63 7.51
N GLU A 69 -5.34 5.08 6.39
CA GLU A 69 -6.22 4.94 5.22
C GLU A 69 -7.36 3.96 5.54
N PRO A 70 -8.63 4.32 5.27
CA PRO A 70 -9.79 3.47 5.59
C PRO A 70 -9.66 2.04 5.07
N GLY A 71 -10.01 1.07 5.92
CA GLY A 71 -9.94 -0.36 5.59
C GLY A 71 -8.54 -0.97 5.59
N THR A 72 -7.48 -0.18 5.77
CA THR A 72 -6.11 -0.73 5.87
C THR A 72 -5.84 -1.34 7.24
N THR A 73 -4.95 -2.34 7.26
CA THR A 73 -4.47 -2.90 8.51
C THR A 73 -3.35 -2.03 9.04
N VAL A 74 -3.54 -1.45 10.23
CA VAL A 74 -2.52 -0.73 10.97
C VAL A 74 -1.76 -1.72 11.84
N LYS A 75 -0.44 -1.70 11.73
CA LYS A 75 0.48 -2.50 12.52
C LYS A 75 1.37 -1.61 13.36
N VAL A 76 1.47 -1.91 14.65
CA VAL A 76 2.37 -1.28 15.62
C VAL A 76 3.39 -2.31 16.06
N GLU A 77 4.66 -2.01 15.86
CA GLU A 77 5.79 -2.77 16.39
C GLU A 77 6.32 -2.06 17.65
N LEU A 78 6.25 -2.76 18.79
CA LEU A 78 6.73 -2.29 20.09
C LEU A 78 8.26 -2.48 20.21
N PRO A 79 8.93 -1.81 21.16
CA PRO A 79 10.40 -1.90 21.28
C PRO A 79 10.95 -3.29 21.59
N ASP A 80 10.13 -4.18 22.16
CA ASP A 80 10.49 -5.57 22.42
C ASP A 80 10.23 -6.52 21.21
N GLY A 81 9.77 -5.95 20.09
CA GLY A 81 9.42 -6.68 18.87
C GLY A 81 8.00 -7.23 18.86
N THR A 82 7.19 -7.01 19.90
CA THR A 82 5.78 -7.38 19.89
C THR A 82 5.04 -6.60 18.82
N GLU A 83 4.23 -7.30 18.02
CA GLU A 83 3.41 -6.70 16.99
C GLU A 83 1.95 -6.66 17.44
N LEU A 84 1.35 -5.48 17.37
CA LEU A 84 -0.07 -5.25 17.59
C LEU A 84 -0.72 -4.81 16.27
N THR A 85 -1.96 -5.20 16.05
CA THR A 85 -2.68 -4.89 14.80
C THR A 85 -4.09 -4.37 15.07
N GLY A 86 -4.54 -3.46 14.23
CA GLY A 86 -5.92 -2.98 14.17
C GLY A 86 -6.30 -2.64 12.73
N VAL A 87 -7.57 -2.39 12.49
CA VAL A 87 -8.07 -1.97 11.18
C VAL A 87 -8.56 -0.53 11.31
N ALA A 88 -8.18 0.32 10.36
CA ALA A 88 -8.75 1.66 10.25
C ALA A 88 -10.20 1.54 9.75
N ASP A 89 -11.14 2.15 10.45
CA ASP A 89 -12.55 2.16 10.08
C ASP A 89 -12.81 2.95 8.79
N ASP A 90 -14.06 3.01 8.35
CA ASP A 90 -14.46 3.73 7.12
C ASP A 90 -14.17 5.24 7.17
N GLN A 91 -13.93 5.79 8.37
CA GLN A 91 -13.52 7.17 8.59
C GLN A 91 -11.99 7.32 8.75
N GLY A 92 -11.25 6.20 8.73
CA GLY A 92 -9.81 6.13 8.90
C GLY A 92 -9.36 6.08 10.35
N ASN A 93 -10.24 5.99 11.34
CA ASN A 93 -9.82 5.91 12.75
C ASN A 93 -9.45 4.47 13.12
N TYR A 94 -8.43 4.30 13.96
CA TYR A 94 -8.12 3.01 14.55
C TYR A 94 -7.84 3.13 16.06
N GLY A 95 -8.08 2.03 16.77
CA GLY A 95 -7.71 1.82 18.17
C GLY A 95 -7.16 0.41 18.34
N ILE A 96 -5.95 0.30 18.91
CA ILE A 96 -5.25 -0.96 19.14
C ILE A 96 -4.97 -1.09 20.64
N ASP A 97 -5.59 -2.07 21.28
CA ASP A 97 -5.44 -2.28 22.72
C ASP A 97 -4.02 -2.73 23.06
N ILE A 98 -3.47 -2.12 24.11
CA ILE A 98 -2.15 -2.47 24.63
C ILE A 98 -2.33 -3.64 25.62
N PRO A 99 -1.69 -4.79 25.41
CA PRO A 99 -1.76 -5.91 26.33
C PRO A 99 -1.32 -5.50 27.75
N ALA A 100 -2.01 -5.99 28.79
CA ALA A 100 -1.74 -5.60 30.18
C ALA A 100 -0.33 -5.96 30.70
N ASN A 101 0.35 -6.91 30.04
CA ASN A 101 1.75 -7.25 30.32
C ASN A 101 2.74 -6.28 29.67
N GLN A 102 2.29 -5.42 28.76
CA GLN A 102 3.10 -4.36 28.19
C GLN A 102 3.13 -3.14 29.12
N LYS A 103 4.33 -2.61 29.37
CA LYS A 103 4.51 -1.41 30.20
C LYS A 103 5.47 -0.45 29.51
N PHE A 104 4.99 0.76 29.22
CA PHE A 104 5.82 1.86 28.75
C PHE A 104 6.38 2.64 29.94
N ARG A 105 7.59 3.16 29.79
CA ARG A 105 8.35 3.95 30.77
C ARG A 105 8.55 5.39 30.32
N GLY A 106 8.15 5.72 29.09
CA GLY A 106 8.38 7.00 28.45
C GLY A 106 9.67 6.99 27.63
N GLY A 107 9.62 7.61 26.44
CA GLY A 107 10.74 7.69 25.52
C GLY A 107 10.90 6.49 24.59
N GLU A 108 10.04 5.48 24.69
CA GLU A 108 9.97 4.40 23.71
C GLU A 108 9.61 4.92 22.31
N GLN A 109 10.20 4.31 21.29
CA GLN A 109 9.79 4.53 19.91
C GLN A 109 8.89 3.37 19.47
N LEU A 110 7.69 3.72 18.99
CA LEU A 110 6.77 2.77 18.38
C LEU A 110 6.86 2.97 16.88
N LYS A 111 6.96 1.86 16.13
CA LYS A 111 6.95 1.91 14.68
C LYS A 111 5.55 1.53 14.20
N VAL A 112 4.93 2.42 13.43
CA VAL A 112 3.56 2.24 12.97
C VAL A 112 3.52 2.28 11.44
N THR A 113 2.86 1.30 10.84
CA THR A 113 2.75 1.12 9.38
C THR A 113 1.34 0.70 9.01
N SER A 114 0.91 1.01 7.79
CA SER A 114 -0.33 0.49 7.19
C SER A 114 0.00 -0.48 6.06
N THR A 115 -0.82 -1.52 5.91
CA THR A 115 -0.74 -2.53 4.84
C THR A 115 -2.11 -2.85 4.27
#